data_AF-A0A9P1DQB5-F1
#
_entry.id   AF-A0A9P1DQB5-F1
#
_cell.length_a   1.000
_cell.length_b   1.000
_cell.length_c   1.000
_cell.angle_alpha   90.00
_cell.angle_beta   90.00
_cell.angle_gamma   90.00
#
_symmetry.space_group_name_H-M   'P 1'
#
loop_
_entity.id
_entity.type
_entity.pdbx_description
1 polymer ?
#
loop_
_entity_poly.entity_id
_entity_poly.type
_entity_poly.pdbx_seq_one_letter_code
_entity_poly.pdbx_strand_id
1 'polypeptide(L)'
;MFTPGGRRKVRTAADPPMPPDEALKMLKEGNRRFVKGEPQATRTNEGMRNALVDMGQAPHTAVIGCADSRAPLETIFDAMPGDIFVLRNAGNTCTHAEGSMVGSLEFSTGKLGAQLILVLGHTKCGAIYGATNAYLEAKNSEVSSVNSALEGLLLDLAPVAEKALADMGSNSDAETVAAHAVRVNVFHTIDFLLKYSAPIREKVKNGQLEIQGGIYHLDSGNVEFMGRSPSQPELLSSKVSIPPSMTREGGRTSGYGPAMRGTHGVRTGADSAIAAEDALKMLKDGNERFAVGAPLAKHATSKMREALVSHGQAPHTAVFGCADSRVPVDTVFDAMPGDLFVLRNAGNTCTHAEGSMVGSLEFCAGKLGSKLILVLGHTQCGAIAGATKTYLGSKDGPTSKNVGCALEGLLIGLSRVAQQVMVLGHTACGAIKGATKTFLQSKTVRQAKAARALDALLQGLSVVASKSAEELGPTATEEQIASHAVKLNVFHTIDFLLEFSPMIRNKVSSGEVEIQGGIYDLETGRVEFLGRSPAQAALVQRSDFTMPPSLSE
;
A
#
# COMPACT_ATOMS: atom_id res chain seq x y z
N MET A 1 7.39 -25.54 9.77
CA MET A 1 6.89 -25.64 8.39
C MET A 1 8.07 -25.73 7.42
N PHE A 2 8.68 -26.91 7.27
CA PHE A 2 9.79 -27.14 6.35
C PHE A 2 9.51 -28.38 5.49
N THR A 3 9.99 -28.36 4.26
CA THR A 3 10.02 -29.52 3.35
C THR A 3 11.11 -30.51 3.77
N PRO A 4 11.07 -31.77 3.30
CA PRO A 4 12.22 -32.66 3.37
C PRO A 4 13.44 -31.97 2.72
N GLY A 5 14.52 -31.78 3.48
CA GLY A 5 15.65 -30.93 3.08
C GLY A 5 15.63 -29.49 3.64
N GLY A 6 14.71 -29.16 4.55
CA GLY A 6 14.81 -27.96 5.39
C GLY A 6 14.40 -26.63 4.74
N ARG A 7 13.86 -26.63 3.52
CA ARG A 7 13.40 -25.39 2.85
C ARG A 7 11.99 -25.00 3.30
N ARG A 8 11.79 -23.70 3.54
CA ARG A 8 10.54 -23.12 4.01
C ARG A 8 9.45 -23.19 2.93
N LYS A 9 8.24 -23.68 3.28
CA LYS A 9 7.06 -23.69 2.37
C LYS A 9 6.45 -22.28 2.32
N VAL A 10 5.93 -21.88 1.15
CA VAL A 10 5.03 -20.71 1.03
C VAL A 10 3.73 -20.90 1.80
N ARG A 11 3.14 -19.81 2.30
CA ARG A 11 1.85 -19.79 3.00
C ARG A 11 0.69 -19.59 2.02
N THR A 12 -0.29 -20.47 2.09
CA THR A 12 -1.46 -20.54 1.20
C THR A 12 -2.76 -20.40 1.99
N ALA A 13 -3.91 -20.14 1.35
CA ALA A 13 -5.20 -20.03 2.06
C ALA A 13 -5.69 -21.34 2.71
N ALA A 14 -5.00 -22.46 2.47
CA ALA A 14 -5.16 -23.71 3.20
C ALA A 14 -4.38 -23.77 4.53
N ASP A 15 -3.39 -22.89 4.74
CA ASP A 15 -2.64 -22.76 5.99
C ASP A 15 -3.40 -21.82 6.97
N PRO A 16 -3.47 -22.12 8.27
CA PRO A 16 -4.26 -21.32 9.21
C PRO A 16 -3.69 -19.89 9.41
N PRO A 17 -4.53 -18.91 9.80
CA PRO A 17 -4.08 -17.59 10.25
C PRO A 17 -3.01 -17.72 11.35
N MET A 18 -1.96 -16.94 11.24
CA MET A 18 -0.82 -16.98 12.15
C MET A 18 -1.04 -16.01 13.33
N PRO A 19 -0.86 -16.46 14.59
CA PRO A 19 -0.93 -15.58 15.76
C PRO A 19 -0.01 -14.35 15.65
N PRO A 20 -0.39 -13.18 16.21
CA PRO A 20 0.37 -11.95 16.01
C PRO A 20 1.79 -11.99 16.61
N ASP A 21 1.99 -12.73 17.69
CA ASP A 21 3.28 -12.94 18.35
C ASP A 21 4.21 -13.85 17.54
N GLU A 22 3.67 -14.92 16.94
CA GLU A 22 4.41 -15.75 15.99
C GLU A 22 4.79 -14.96 14.74
N ALA A 23 3.86 -14.19 14.17
CA ALA A 23 4.13 -13.31 13.02
C ALA A 23 5.22 -12.27 13.35
N LEU A 24 5.13 -11.60 14.50
CA LEU A 24 6.14 -10.62 14.95
C LEU A 24 7.51 -11.28 15.20
N LYS A 25 7.54 -12.49 15.75
CA LYS A 25 8.75 -13.30 15.93
C LYS A 25 9.38 -13.66 14.58
N MET A 26 8.58 -14.00 13.56
CA MET A 26 9.08 -14.31 12.22
C MET A 26 9.69 -13.08 11.52
N LEU A 27 9.10 -11.89 11.67
CA LEU A 27 9.67 -10.64 11.15
C LEU A 27 10.99 -10.27 11.85
N LYS A 28 11.04 -10.39 13.18
CA LYS A 28 12.26 -10.18 13.98
C LYS A 28 13.39 -11.13 13.57
N GLU A 29 13.07 -12.41 13.40
CA GLU A 29 14.03 -13.43 12.98
C GLU A 29 14.48 -13.23 11.53
N GLY A 30 13.57 -12.89 10.62
CA GLY A 30 13.88 -12.61 9.22
C GLY A 30 14.78 -11.38 9.05
N ASN A 31 14.51 -10.30 9.79
CA ASN A 31 15.41 -9.14 9.79
C ASN A 31 16.78 -9.46 10.41
N ARG A 32 16.84 -10.28 11.47
CA ARG A 32 18.12 -10.77 12.01
C ARG A 32 18.95 -11.52 10.96
N ARG A 33 18.31 -12.32 10.10
CA ARG A 33 18.97 -13.00 8.97
C ARG A 33 19.43 -12.01 7.89
N PHE A 34 18.59 -11.05 7.52
CA PHE A 34 18.95 -9.98 6.58
C PHE A 34 20.16 -9.14 7.04
N VAL A 35 20.18 -8.68 8.29
CA VAL A 35 21.28 -7.89 8.87
C VAL A 35 22.61 -8.63 8.77
N LYS A 36 22.62 -9.93 9.07
CA LYS A 36 23.81 -10.79 9.00
C LYS A 36 24.25 -11.15 7.57
N GLY A 37 23.37 -11.01 6.57
CA GLY A 37 23.60 -11.60 5.24
C GLY A 37 23.40 -13.12 5.19
N GLU A 38 22.55 -13.68 6.07
CA GLU A 38 22.20 -15.11 6.15
C GLU A 38 20.74 -15.40 5.69
N PRO A 39 20.25 -14.90 4.53
CA PRO A 39 18.86 -15.06 4.12
C PRO A 39 18.48 -16.54 3.91
N GLN A 40 17.27 -16.90 4.32
CA GLN A 40 16.67 -18.23 4.14
C GLN A 40 15.49 -18.20 3.14
N ALA A 41 15.03 -17.03 2.72
CA ALA A 41 14.08 -16.91 1.63
C ALA A 41 14.74 -17.39 0.32
N THR A 42 14.27 -18.53 -0.20
CA THR A 42 14.72 -19.02 -1.51
C THR A 42 14.09 -18.19 -2.62
N ARG A 43 14.84 -17.93 -3.69
CA ARG A 43 14.34 -17.28 -4.93
C ARG A 43 12.99 -17.89 -5.36
N THR A 44 12.02 -17.02 -5.63
CA THR A 44 10.71 -17.39 -6.16
C THR A 44 10.87 -18.26 -7.41
N ASN A 45 10.13 -19.35 -7.45
CA ASN A 45 10.11 -20.30 -8.57
C ASN A 45 8.67 -20.64 -8.94
N GLU A 46 8.50 -21.25 -10.11
CA GLU A 46 7.22 -21.65 -10.70
C GLU A 46 6.34 -22.44 -9.70
N GLY A 47 6.85 -23.51 -9.10
CA GLY A 47 6.08 -24.31 -8.12
C GLY A 47 5.60 -23.53 -6.88
N MET A 48 6.28 -22.44 -6.52
CA MET A 48 5.80 -21.51 -5.49
C MET A 48 4.75 -20.53 -6.00
N ARG A 49 4.84 -20.09 -7.26
CA ARG A 49 3.82 -19.24 -7.89
C ARG A 49 2.52 -20.01 -8.10
N ASN A 50 2.59 -21.20 -8.70
CA ASN A 50 1.43 -22.04 -8.98
C ASN A 50 0.71 -22.41 -7.67
N ALA A 51 1.43 -22.78 -6.61
CA ALA A 51 0.85 -23.02 -5.29
C ALA A 51 0.08 -21.80 -4.70
N LEU A 52 0.50 -20.57 -5.01
CA LEU A 52 -0.16 -19.32 -4.57
C LEU A 52 -1.26 -18.84 -5.53
N VAL A 53 -1.30 -19.38 -6.74
CA VAL A 53 -2.43 -19.31 -7.68
C VAL A 53 -3.50 -20.29 -7.21
N ASP A 54 -3.21 -21.58 -7.22
CA ASP A 54 -4.16 -22.68 -6.98
C ASP A 54 -4.80 -22.65 -5.58
N MET A 55 -4.00 -22.34 -4.55
CA MET A 55 -4.43 -22.37 -3.14
C MET A 55 -4.53 -20.97 -2.51
N GLY A 56 -4.38 -19.90 -3.30
CA GLY A 56 -4.43 -18.52 -2.82
C GLY A 56 -3.31 -18.13 -1.82
N GLN A 57 -3.38 -16.90 -1.31
CA GLN A 57 -2.39 -16.32 -0.39
C GLN A 57 -2.91 -16.27 1.06
N ALA A 58 -2.03 -16.43 2.06
CA ALA A 58 -2.37 -16.27 3.49
C ALA A 58 -1.29 -15.49 4.27
N PRO A 59 -1.11 -14.19 3.97
CA PRO A 59 -0.13 -13.34 4.63
C PRO A 59 -0.36 -13.27 6.14
N HIS A 60 0.71 -13.48 6.92
CA HIS A 60 0.66 -13.37 8.38
C HIS A 60 0.64 -11.91 8.84
N THR A 61 1.20 -11.00 8.03
CA THR A 61 1.33 -9.57 8.38
C THR A 61 0.97 -8.68 7.19
N ALA A 62 0.25 -7.59 7.47
CA ALA A 62 0.20 -6.44 6.59
C ALA A 62 1.28 -5.43 7.01
N VAL A 63 2.19 -5.09 6.11
CA VAL A 63 3.29 -4.15 6.38
C VAL A 63 3.02 -2.84 5.65
N ILE A 64 2.98 -1.73 6.38
CA ILE A 64 3.02 -0.38 5.82
C ILE A 64 4.46 0.09 5.88
N GLY A 65 5.04 0.43 4.73
CA GLY A 65 6.39 0.97 4.65
C GLY A 65 6.48 2.15 3.69
N CYS A 66 7.66 2.77 3.62
CA CYS A 66 7.87 3.88 2.70
C CYS A 66 8.06 3.36 1.27
N ALA A 67 7.62 4.14 0.27
CA ALA A 67 7.93 3.90 -1.15
C ALA A 67 9.42 4.06 -1.50
N ASP A 68 10.23 4.57 -0.56
CA ASP A 68 11.68 4.72 -0.63
C ASP A 68 12.38 3.43 -1.10
N SER A 69 13.11 3.52 -2.21
CA SER A 69 13.78 2.40 -2.90
C SER A 69 14.86 1.70 -2.07
N ARG A 70 15.25 2.26 -0.92
CA ARG A 70 16.23 1.71 0.01
C ARG A 70 15.60 0.77 1.05
N ALA A 71 14.26 0.68 1.07
CA ALA A 71 13.46 -0.12 2.01
C ALA A 71 12.62 -1.25 1.36
N PRO A 72 13.23 -2.23 0.64
CA PRO A 72 12.50 -3.38 0.07
C PRO A 72 12.03 -4.36 1.16
N LEU A 73 10.77 -4.23 1.57
CA LEU A 73 10.20 -4.88 2.76
C LEU A 73 10.33 -6.41 2.75
N GLU A 74 10.01 -7.07 1.64
CA GLU A 74 10.13 -8.51 1.48
C GLU A 74 11.57 -9.00 1.71
N THR A 75 12.58 -8.22 1.31
CA THR A 75 13.99 -8.55 1.50
C THR A 75 14.44 -8.28 2.94
N ILE A 76 14.00 -7.15 3.53
CA ILE A 76 14.37 -6.73 4.89
C ILE A 76 13.84 -7.68 5.97
N PHE A 77 12.74 -8.37 5.70
CA PHE A 77 12.16 -9.40 6.58
C PHE A 77 12.43 -10.84 6.13
N ASP A 78 13.26 -11.06 5.10
CA ASP A 78 13.57 -12.39 4.55
C ASP A 78 12.29 -13.24 4.32
N ALA A 79 11.32 -12.59 3.66
CA ALA A 79 9.96 -13.09 3.48
C ALA A 79 9.82 -13.89 2.17
N MET A 80 9.00 -14.94 2.21
CA MET A 80 8.58 -15.68 1.03
C MET A 80 7.39 -15.00 0.35
N PRO A 81 7.15 -15.22 -0.95
CA PRO A 81 5.87 -14.90 -1.58
C PRO A 81 4.72 -15.52 -0.78
N GLY A 82 3.64 -14.75 -0.58
CA GLY A 82 2.52 -15.15 0.27
C GLY A 82 2.64 -14.80 1.76
N ASP A 83 3.81 -14.41 2.29
CA ASP A 83 4.01 -14.14 3.73
C ASP A 83 3.47 -12.79 4.20
N ILE A 84 3.77 -11.72 3.47
CA ILE A 84 3.46 -10.35 3.88
C ILE A 84 2.69 -9.61 2.79
N PHE A 85 1.64 -8.90 3.20
CA PHE A 85 0.85 -8.03 2.34
C PHE A 85 1.39 -6.61 2.47
N VAL A 86 1.86 -6.02 1.36
CA VAL A 86 2.77 -4.86 1.42
C VAL A 86 2.11 -3.61 0.85
N LEU A 87 1.96 -2.61 1.71
CA LEU A 87 1.46 -1.29 1.37
C LEU A 87 2.63 -0.29 1.39
N ARG A 88 2.73 0.55 0.36
CA ARG A 88 3.83 1.52 0.24
C ARG A 88 3.36 2.85 -0.33
N ASN A 89 3.68 3.94 0.36
CA ASN A 89 3.58 5.33 -0.09
C ASN A 89 4.74 6.15 0.52
N ALA A 90 4.96 7.38 0.05
CA ALA A 90 6.01 8.25 0.58
C ALA A 90 5.67 8.67 2.02
N GLY A 91 6.60 8.40 2.94
CA GLY A 91 6.39 8.64 4.37
C GLY A 91 5.56 7.59 5.10
N ASN A 92 5.26 6.42 4.51
CA ASN A 92 4.56 5.29 5.17
C ASN A 92 3.23 5.67 5.86
N THR A 93 2.52 6.66 5.33
CA THR A 93 1.39 7.35 5.98
C THR A 93 0.04 6.68 5.75
N CYS A 94 -0.90 6.97 6.64
CA CYS A 94 -2.35 6.88 6.36
C CYS A 94 -2.95 8.25 6.68
N THR A 95 -3.27 9.05 5.67
CA THR A 95 -3.71 10.45 5.87
C THR A 95 -5.22 10.64 5.66
N HIS A 96 -5.86 9.75 4.90
CA HIS A 96 -7.29 9.80 4.59
C HIS A 96 -8.00 8.56 5.13
N ALA A 97 -9.11 8.75 5.86
CA ALA A 97 -9.86 7.67 6.51
C ALA A 97 -10.47 6.69 5.50
N GLU A 98 -10.97 7.20 4.37
CA GLU A 98 -11.52 6.42 3.25
C GLU A 98 -10.47 6.12 2.16
N GLY A 99 -9.20 6.50 2.40
CA GLY A 99 -8.10 6.31 1.46
C GLY A 99 -7.74 4.84 1.24
N SER A 100 -7.26 4.51 0.04
CA SER A 100 -6.99 3.12 -0.37
C SER A 100 -5.98 2.39 0.51
N MET A 101 -5.06 3.10 1.19
CA MET A 101 -4.19 2.53 2.22
C MET A 101 -4.98 1.90 3.38
N VAL A 102 -6.00 2.59 3.90
CA VAL A 102 -6.85 2.08 4.99
C VAL A 102 -7.74 0.94 4.50
N GLY A 103 -8.35 1.10 3.31
CA GLY A 103 -9.16 0.04 2.70
C GLY A 103 -8.37 -1.25 2.41
N SER A 104 -7.09 -1.12 2.09
CA SER A 104 -6.16 -2.24 1.88
C SER A 104 -5.80 -3.00 3.17
N LEU A 105 -5.78 -2.31 4.32
CA LEU A 105 -5.59 -2.92 5.64
C LEU A 105 -6.88 -3.60 6.13
N GLU A 106 -8.03 -3.00 5.85
CA GLU A 106 -9.34 -3.63 6.08
C GLU A 106 -9.50 -4.89 5.21
N PHE A 107 -9.04 -4.86 3.96
CA PHE A 107 -8.99 -6.02 3.07
C PHE A 107 -8.05 -7.13 3.58
N SER A 108 -6.77 -6.82 3.84
CA SER A 108 -5.78 -7.83 4.22
C SER A 108 -6.09 -8.48 5.57
N THR A 109 -6.47 -7.70 6.59
CA THR A 109 -6.89 -8.24 7.89
C THR A 109 -8.29 -8.86 7.87
N GLY A 110 -9.14 -8.54 6.88
CA GLY A 110 -10.56 -8.94 6.82
C GLY A 110 -10.87 -10.08 5.86
N LYS A 111 -10.06 -10.27 4.82
CA LYS A 111 -10.21 -11.28 3.78
C LYS A 111 -9.03 -12.24 3.69
N LEU A 112 -7.80 -11.72 3.81
CA LEU A 112 -6.58 -12.54 3.69
C LEU A 112 -6.10 -13.13 5.02
N GLY A 113 -6.71 -12.73 6.15
CA GLY A 113 -6.46 -13.32 7.46
C GLY A 113 -5.21 -12.82 8.19
N ALA A 114 -4.60 -11.71 7.76
CA ALA A 114 -3.45 -11.12 8.45
C ALA A 114 -3.82 -10.66 9.87
N GLN A 115 -3.11 -11.16 10.89
CA GLN A 115 -3.37 -10.85 12.31
C GLN A 115 -2.36 -9.88 12.92
N LEU A 116 -1.37 -9.44 12.15
CA LEU A 116 -0.44 -8.37 12.54
C LEU A 116 -0.44 -7.26 11.48
N ILE A 117 -0.47 -6.00 11.93
CA ILE A 117 -0.04 -4.84 11.14
C ILE A 117 1.32 -4.39 11.69
N LEU A 118 2.29 -4.18 10.81
CA LEU A 118 3.55 -3.51 11.14
C LEU A 118 3.63 -2.19 10.38
N VAL A 119 3.72 -1.07 11.11
CA VAL A 119 4.00 0.26 10.55
C VAL A 119 5.50 0.50 10.66
N LEU A 120 6.19 0.50 9.51
CA LEU A 120 7.65 0.59 9.43
C LEU A 120 8.09 1.93 8.84
N GLY A 121 8.48 2.84 9.72
CA GLY A 121 9.24 4.03 9.35
C GLY A 121 10.70 3.68 9.03
N HIS A 122 11.45 4.62 8.47
CA HIS A 122 12.89 4.44 8.29
C HIS A 122 13.68 5.73 8.50
N THR A 123 14.90 5.57 8.99
CA THR A 123 15.90 6.64 9.10
C THR A 123 16.14 7.35 7.75
N LYS A 124 16.49 8.64 7.79
CA LYS A 124 16.70 9.50 6.61
C LYS A 124 15.56 9.43 5.56
N CYS A 125 14.31 9.46 6.01
CA CYS A 125 13.14 9.46 5.13
C CYS A 125 12.94 10.83 4.45
N GLY A 126 13.09 10.87 3.12
CA GLY A 126 12.99 12.11 2.35
C GLY A 126 11.62 12.79 2.39
N ALA A 127 10.53 12.02 2.56
CA ALA A 127 9.19 12.56 2.69
C ALA A 127 8.99 13.27 4.05
N ILE A 128 9.43 12.64 5.14
CA ILE A 128 9.37 13.23 6.49
C ILE A 128 10.27 14.46 6.58
N TYR A 129 11.50 14.37 6.06
CA TYR A 129 12.42 15.51 5.99
C TYR A 129 11.84 16.68 5.18
N GLY A 130 11.25 16.40 4.01
CA GLY A 130 10.57 17.41 3.19
C GLY A 130 9.39 18.07 3.92
N ALA A 131 8.59 17.30 4.67
CA ALA A 131 7.48 17.83 5.46
C ALA A 131 7.95 18.65 6.67
N THR A 132 9.02 18.22 7.35
CA THR A 132 9.66 18.98 8.43
C THR A 132 10.19 20.32 7.94
N ASN A 133 10.92 20.34 6.81
CA ASN A 133 11.39 21.60 6.23
C ASN A 133 10.21 22.51 5.83
N ALA A 134 9.21 21.99 5.10
CA ALA A 134 8.04 22.77 4.68
C ALA A 134 7.26 23.37 5.87
N TYR A 135 7.10 22.62 6.98
CA TYR A 135 6.48 23.12 8.20
C TYR A 135 7.32 24.22 8.87
N LEU A 136 8.64 24.05 8.96
CA LEU A 136 9.55 25.04 9.54
C LEU A 136 9.64 26.32 8.68
N GLU A 137 9.58 26.19 7.36
CA GLU A 137 9.53 27.32 6.42
C GLU A 137 8.18 28.06 6.51
N ALA A 138 7.06 27.34 6.48
CA ALA A 138 5.72 27.93 6.61
C ALA A 138 5.48 28.60 7.98
N LYS A 139 6.14 28.15 9.05
CA LYS A 139 6.11 28.83 10.35
C LYS A 139 6.74 30.23 10.33
N ASN A 140 7.52 30.55 9.29
CA ASN A 140 8.20 31.82 9.09
C ASN A 140 7.62 32.64 7.91
N SER A 141 6.51 32.24 7.27
CA SER A 141 5.92 32.95 6.12
C SER A 141 4.45 32.60 5.88
N GLU A 142 3.63 33.59 5.48
CA GLU A 142 2.19 33.39 5.21
C GLU A 142 1.95 32.64 3.88
N VAL A 143 1.88 31.31 3.98
CA VAL A 143 1.82 30.36 2.88
C VAL A 143 0.37 29.84 2.72
N SER A 144 -0.34 30.26 1.65
CA SER A 144 -1.82 30.09 1.49
C SER A 144 -2.29 29.77 0.04
N SER A 145 -3.19 28.78 -0.18
CA SER A 145 -3.74 28.24 -1.49
C SER A 145 -2.97 27.10 -2.23
N VAL A 146 -3.48 25.85 -2.23
CA VAL A 146 -2.79 24.59 -2.63
C VAL A 146 -2.67 24.38 -4.14
N ASN A 147 -1.61 23.68 -4.58
CA ASN A 147 -1.35 23.52 -6.02
C ASN A 147 -0.87 22.11 -6.45
N SER A 148 -0.44 21.22 -5.54
CA SER A 148 -0.08 19.83 -5.89
C SER A 148 -0.45 18.80 -4.82
N ALA A 149 -0.56 17.52 -5.20
CA ALA A 149 -0.82 16.43 -4.27
C ALA A 149 0.40 16.12 -3.40
N LEU A 150 1.61 16.41 -3.88
CA LEU A 150 2.83 16.43 -3.07
C LEU A 150 2.71 17.44 -1.93
N GLU A 151 2.26 18.67 -2.20
CA GLU A 151 2.05 19.68 -1.17
C GLU A 151 1.01 19.23 -0.14
N GLY A 152 -0.10 18.65 -0.61
CA GLY A 152 -1.09 18.00 0.26
C GLY A 152 -0.46 16.95 1.19
N LEU A 153 0.36 16.04 0.65
CA LEU A 153 1.04 15.01 1.43
C LEU A 153 2.07 15.57 2.43
N LEU A 154 2.75 16.67 2.11
CA LEU A 154 3.66 17.32 3.07
C LEU A 154 2.89 18.07 4.18
N LEU A 155 1.71 18.62 3.87
CA LEU A 155 0.81 19.25 4.84
C LEU A 155 0.08 18.23 5.73
N ASP A 156 -0.32 17.07 5.19
CA ASP A 156 -0.81 15.92 5.95
C ASP A 156 0.21 15.46 7.02
N LEU A 157 1.50 15.67 6.76
CA LEU A 157 2.63 15.38 7.65
C LEU A 157 3.02 16.54 8.57
N ALA A 158 2.43 17.74 8.43
CA ALA A 158 2.74 18.88 9.29
C ALA A 158 2.50 18.62 10.81
N PRO A 159 1.42 17.92 11.24
CA PRO A 159 1.23 17.58 12.66
C PRO A 159 2.33 16.66 13.24
N VAL A 160 2.98 15.86 12.38
CA VAL A 160 4.15 15.04 12.76
C VAL A 160 5.36 15.94 13.01
N ALA A 161 5.63 16.89 12.11
CA ALA A 161 6.73 17.84 12.23
C ALA A 161 6.53 18.78 13.44
N GLU A 162 5.31 19.26 13.66
CA GLU A 162 4.92 20.07 14.82
C GLU A 162 5.18 19.33 16.13
N LYS A 163 4.67 18.11 16.29
CA LYS A 163 4.92 17.33 17.50
C LYS A 163 6.40 17.01 17.67
N ALA A 164 7.12 16.71 16.59
CA ALA A 164 8.56 16.44 16.68
C ALA A 164 9.36 17.68 17.14
N LEU A 165 9.01 18.87 16.66
CA LEU A 165 9.59 20.13 17.12
C LEU A 165 9.22 20.43 18.58
N ALA A 166 8.00 20.11 19.01
CA ALA A 166 7.56 20.27 20.40
C ALA A 166 8.28 19.29 21.35
N ASP A 167 8.48 18.04 20.94
CA ASP A 167 9.22 17.03 21.70
C ASP A 167 10.72 17.38 21.84
N MET A 168 11.33 17.92 20.77
CA MET A 168 12.77 18.25 20.74
C MET A 168 13.11 19.67 21.23
N GLY A 169 12.14 20.58 21.26
CA GLY A 169 12.32 21.98 21.60
C GLY A 169 12.74 22.87 20.42
N SER A 170 12.24 24.11 20.43
CA SER A 170 12.24 25.06 19.29
C SER A 170 13.61 25.50 18.75
N ASN A 171 14.71 25.17 19.43
CA ASN A 171 16.08 25.51 18.99
C ASN A 171 16.77 24.37 18.22
N SER A 172 16.08 23.23 18.02
CA SER A 172 16.61 22.09 17.27
C SER A 172 16.64 22.37 15.78
N ASP A 173 17.67 21.88 15.10
CA ASP A 173 17.79 21.98 13.63
C ASP A 173 16.81 21.04 12.90
N ALA A 174 16.59 21.30 11.61
CA ALA A 174 15.61 20.57 10.81
C ALA A 174 15.98 19.09 10.56
N GLU A 175 17.27 18.70 10.53
CA GLU A 175 17.65 17.29 10.37
C GLU A 175 17.40 16.51 11.67
N THR A 176 17.74 17.09 12.82
CA THR A 176 17.43 16.54 14.16
C THR A 176 15.92 16.40 14.37
N VAL A 177 15.13 17.42 14.04
CA VAL A 177 13.67 17.36 14.13
C VAL A 177 13.10 16.31 13.17
N ALA A 178 13.58 16.24 11.92
CA ALA A 178 13.13 15.23 10.96
C ALA A 178 13.48 13.79 11.38
N ALA A 179 14.65 13.58 12.00
CA ALA A 179 15.07 12.28 12.51
C ALA A 179 14.14 11.77 13.63
N HIS A 180 13.70 12.66 14.53
CA HIS A 180 12.70 12.33 15.54
C HIS A 180 11.28 12.21 14.94
N ALA A 181 10.94 13.06 13.97
CA ALA A 181 9.66 13.03 13.25
C ALA A 181 9.37 11.67 12.58
N VAL A 182 10.40 10.93 12.14
CA VAL A 182 10.23 9.55 11.66
C VAL A 182 9.60 8.63 12.73
N ARG A 183 10.01 8.77 14.00
CA ARG A 183 9.45 8.00 15.13
C ARG A 183 8.03 8.46 15.47
N VAL A 184 7.81 9.77 15.47
CA VAL A 184 6.48 10.37 15.68
C VAL A 184 5.50 9.89 14.61
N ASN A 185 5.91 9.85 13.34
CA ASN A 185 5.09 9.42 12.20
C ASN A 185 4.57 7.97 12.33
N VAL A 186 5.40 7.06 12.82
CA VAL A 186 5.02 5.65 13.01
C VAL A 186 3.87 5.55 14.01
N PHE A 187 3.98 6.20 15.18
CA PHE A 187 2.89 6.21 16.14
C PHE A 187 1.68 7.03 15.66
N HIS A 188 1.88 8.16 14.99
CA HIS A 188 0.80 8.94 14.36
C HIS A 188 -0.02 8.11 13.37
N THR A 189 0.63 7.31 12.52
CA THR A 189 -0.04 6.42 11.56
C THR A 189 -0.79 5.27 12.27
N ILE A 190 -0.23 4.70 13.35
CA ILE A 190 -0.93 3.70 14.18
C ILE A 190 -2.18 4.31 14.84
N ASP A 191 -2.04 5.51 15.40
CA ASP A 191 -3.12 6.24 16.08
C ASP A 191 -4.22 6.65 15.09
N PHE A 192 -3.85 7.06 13.88
CA PHE A 192 -4.79 7.30 12.78
C PHE A 192 -5.62 6.05 12.47
N LEU A 193 -4.98 4.88 12.29
CA LEU A 193 -5.67 3.63 12.01
C LEU A 193 -6.63 3.22 13.14
N LEU A 194 -6.19 3.34 14.40
CA LEU A 194 -7.02 3.05 15.57
C LEU A 194 -8.20 4.03 15.72
N LYS A 195 -8.00 5.30 15.40
CA LYS A 195 -9.04 6.35 15.49
C LYS A 195 -10.08 6.22 14.38
N TYR A 196 -9.65 6.10 13.13
CA TYR A 196 -10.51 6.23 11.96
C TYR A 196 -11.01 4.90 11.38
N SER A 197 -10.24 3.81 11.38
CA SER A 197 -10.74 2.49 10.94
C SER A 197 -11.40 1.72 12.08
N ALA A 198 -12.74 1.74 12.11
CA ALA A 198 -13.50 0.93 13.05
C ALA A 198 -13.28 -0.60 12.89
N PRO A 199 -13.22 -1.18 11.67
CA PRO A 199 -12.92 -2.61 11.49
C PRO A 199 -11.54 -3.04 12.02
N ILE A 200 -10.53 -2.17 11.95
CA ILE A 200 -9.20 -2.43 12.53
C ILE A 200 -9.26 -2.30 14.05
N ARG A 201 -9.79 -1.17 14.56
CA ARG A 201 -9.87 -0.91 16.01
C ARG A 201 -10.59 -2.01 16.79
N GLU A 202 -11.76 -2.47 16.34
CA GLU A 202 -12.50 -3.49 17.09
C GLU A 202 -11.80 -4.86 17.06
N LYS A 203 -11.06 -5.22 16.00
CA LYS A 203 -10.21 -6.43 16.02
C LYS A 203 -9.06 -6.31 17.02
N VAL A 204 -8.42 -5.15 17.11
CA VAL A 204 -7.35 -4.89 18.09
C VAL A 204 -7.88 -4.98 19.51
N LYS A 205 -9.04 -4.37 19.76
CA LYS A 205 -9.76 -4.43 21.05
C LYS A 205 -10.15 -5.85 21.45
N ASN A 206 -10.52 -6.69 20.48
CA ASN A 206 -10.88 -8.10 20.69
C ASN A 206 -9.66 -9.05 20.71
N GLY A 207 -8.43 -8.55 20.58
CA GLY A 207 -7.22 -9.38 20.50
C GLY A 207 -7.09 -10.24 19.23
N GLN A 208 -7.87 -9.94 18.19
CA GLN A 208 -7.89 -10.65 16.90
C GLN A 208 -6.89 -10.09 15.88
N LEU A 209 -6.28 -8.95 16.19
CA LEU A 209 -5.32 -8.22 15.38
C LEU A 209 -4.38 -7.48 16.32
N GLU A 210 -3.09 -7.42 16.01
CA GLU A 210 -2.15 -6.54 16.69
C GLU A 210 -1.60 -5.48 15.73
N ILE A 211 -1.27 -4.30 16.24
CA ILE A 211 -0.55 -3.26 15.51
C ILE A 211 0.76 -2.96 16.24
N GLN A 212 1.85 -2.97 15.50
CA GLN A 212 3.22 -2.73 15.98
C GLN A 212 3.87 -1.63 15.14
N GLY A 213 4.71 -0.81 15.77
CA GLY A 213 5.57 0.16 15.10
C GLY A 213 7.02 -0.33 15.01
N GLY A 214 7.77 0.18 14.05
CA GLY A 214 9.23 0.01 14.01
C GLY A 214 9.95 1.03 13.13
N ILE A 215 11.25 1.19 13.37
CA ILE A 215 12.18 1.96 12.53
C ILE A 215 13.15 1.00 11.83
N TYR A 216 13.20 1.06 10.51
CA TYR A 216 14.29 0.50 9.72
C TYR A 216 15.49 1.48 9.70
N HIS A 217 16.60 1.04 10.27
CA HIS A 217 17.87 1.76 10.28
C HIS A 217 18.60 1.43 8.98
N LEU A 218 18.66 2.40 8.05
CA LEU A 218 19.06 2.19 6.65
C LEU A 218 20.52 1.74 6.52
N ASP A 219 21.37 2.13 7.47
CA ASP A 219 22.81 1.88 7.54
C ASP A 219 23.10 0.41 7.93
N SER A 220 22.69 0.05 9.15
CA SER A 220 22.84 -1.28 9.73
C SER A 220 21.97 -2.33 9.02
N GLY A 221 20.81 -1.93 8.50
CA GLY A 221 19.77 -2.82 8.02
C GLY A 221 18.88 -3.40 9.14
N ASN A 222 19.04 -2.93 10.38
CA ASN A 222 18.30 -3.43 11.55
C ASN A 222 16.92 -2.77 11.68
N VAL A 223 15.90 -3.54 12.06
CA VAL A 223 14.60 -3.02 12.47
C VAL A 223 14.53 -2.92 13.99
N GLU A 224 14.42 -1.69 14.47
CA GLU A 224 14.06 -1.39 15.85
C GLU A 224 12.54 -1.51 16.00
N PHE A 225 12.05 -2.54 16.68
CA PHE A 225 10.62 -2.72 16.93
C PHE A 225 10.19 -1.87 18.14
N MET A 226 9.41 -0.83 17.89
CA MET A 226 9.04 0.21 18.86
C MET A 226 7.91 -0.21 19.81
N GLY A 227 7.16 -1.25 19.49
CA GLY A 227 6.01 -1.71 20.27
C GLY A 227 4.66 -1.23 19.72
N ARG A 228 3.63 -1.32 20.56
CA ARG A 228 2.30 -0.71 20.35
C ARG A 228 2.39 0.81 20.52
N SER A 229 1.44 1.57 19.98
CA SER A 229 1.41 3.02 20.24
C SER A 229 1.15 3.31 21.73
N PRO A 230 1.85 4.28 22.35
CA PRO A 230 1.54 4.75 23.70
C PRO A 230 0.08 5.19 23.88
N SER A 231 -0.53 5.78 22.84
CA SER A 231 -1.91 6.27 22.83
C SER A 231 -2.96 5.15 22.73
N GLN A 232 -2.55 3.92 22.39
CA GLN A 232 -3.46 2.81 22.06
C GLN A 232 -4.50 2.50 23.16
N PRO A 233 -4.18 2.48 24.47
CA PRO A 233 -5.18 2.21 25.52
C PRO A 233 -6.31 3.25 25.54
N GLU A 234 -5.99 4.53 25.33
CA GLU A 234 -6.96 5.62 25.29
C GLU A 234 -7.82 5.53 24.01
N LEU A 235 -7.18 5.37 22.85
CA LEU A 235 -7.87 5.28 21.56
C LEU A 235 -8.87 4.11 21.50
N LEU A 236 -8.54 2.96 22.11
CA LEU A 236 -9.45 1.81 22.22
C LEU A 236 -10.65 2.04 23.16
N SER A 237 -10.59 3.05 24.04
CA SER A 237 -11.68 3.46 24.94
C SER A 237 -12.58 4.57 24.35
N SER A 238 -12.06 5.33 23.39
CA SER A 238 -12.70 6.53 22.82
C SER A 238 -13.87 6.23 21.85
N LYS A 239 -14.64 7.27 21.50
CA LYS A 239 -15.67 7.23 20.45
C LYS A 239 -15.23 8.05 19.23
N VAL A 240 -15.73 7.66 18.05
CA VAL A 240 -15.25 8.08 16.71
C VAL A 240 -15.38 9.60 16.46
N SER A 241 -14.44 10.16 15.69
CA SER A 241 -14.42 11.56 15.20
C SER A 241 -13.93 11.63 13.73
N ILE A 242 -14.10 12.78 13.06
CA ILE A 242 -13.97 12.98 11.58
C ILE A 242 -13.11 14.26 11.29
N PRO A 243 -12.29 14.33 10.20
CA PRO A 243 -11.36 15.45 9.93
C PRO A 243 -11.74 16.41 8.74
N PRO A 244 -11.11 17.60 8.61
CA PRO A 244 -11.18 18.54 7.46
C PRO A 244 -9.80 18.90 6.80
N SER A 245 -9.76 19.67 5.69
CA SER A 245 -8.55 19.87 4.82
C SER A 245 -8.36 21.29 4.19
N MET A 246 -7.23 21.48 3.43
CA MET A 246 -6.90 22.53 2.39
C MET A 246 -6.02 23.81 2.72
N THR A 247 -4.66 23.81 2.48
CA THR A 247 -3.91 24.65 1.45
C THR A 247 -2.49 25.36 1.64
N ARG A 248 -1.36 24.92 0.97
CA ARG A 248 -0.44 25.67 0.00
C ARG A 248 0.70 24.84 -0.73
N GLU A 249 1.99 25.26 -0.76
CA GLU A 249 3.04 25.03 -1.83
C GLU A 249 4.48 24.71 -1.29
N GLY A 250 5.49 24.06 -1.94
CA GLY A 250 5.65 23.36 -3.26
C GLY A 250 7.11 23.07 -3.74
N GLY A 251 7.42 23.18 -5.06
CA GLY A 251 8.80 23.32 -5.60
C GLY A 251 9.44 22.21 -6.51
N ARG A 252 10.53 22.54 -7.22
CA ARG A 252 11.25 21.80 -8.34
C ARG A 252 12.78 21.66 -8.02
N THR A 253 13.84 21.29 -8.79
CA THR A 253 14.30 20.58 -10.06
C THR A 253 15.86 20.40 -9.91
N SER A 254 16.77 19.74 -10.68
CA SER A 254 16.97 18.81 -11.85
C SER A 254 18.42 18.19 -11.68
N GLY A 255 19.17 17.41 -12.50
CA GLY A 255 19.20 16.88 -13.89
C GLY A 255 20.54 17.24 -14.61
N TYR A 256 21.32 16.43 -15.37
CA TYR A 256 21.25 15.03 -15.92
C TYR A 256 22.66 14.53 -16.44
N GLY A 257 22.86 13.23 -16.77
CA GLY A 257 24.07 12.70 -17.51
C GLY A 257 24.44 11.20 -17.29
N PRO A 258 24.41 10.30 -18.31
CA PRO A 258 23.98 8.89 -18.21
C PRO A 258 24.76 7.97 -17.23
N ALA A 259 24.01 7.19 -16.46
CA ALA A 259 24.54 6.32 -15.41
C ALA A 259 24.97 4.91 -15.89
N MET A 260 26.28 4.65 -15.85
CA MET A 260 26.76 3.31 -15.47
C MET A 260 26.22 2.95 -14.08
N ARG A 261 26.11 1.67 -13.71
CA ARG A 261 25.95 1.33 -12.28
C ARG A 261 27.24 1.75 -11.56
N GLY A 262 27.16 2.77 -10.70
CA GLY A 262 28.32 3.33 -10.00
C GLY A 262 29.12 2.31 -9.16
N THR A 263 30.27 2.76 -8.64
CA THR A 263 31.30 1.97 -7.93
C THR A 263 30.78 1.11 -6.75
N HIS A 264 29.55 1.36 -6.29
CA HIS A 264 28.92 0.71 -5.15
C HIS A 264 27.96 -0.43 -5.53
N GLY A 265 27.65 -0.62 -6.81
CA GLY A 265 26.80 -1.71 -7.32
C GLY A 265 25.29 -1.50 -7.15
N VAL A 266 24.86 -0.30 -6.75
CA VAL A 266 23.46 0.15 -6.60
C VAL A 266 23.33 1.58 -7.13
N ARG A 267 22.12 1.99 -7.53
CA ARG A 267 21.85 3.36 -8.03
C ARG A 267 21.65 4.34 -6.89
N THR A 268 22.43 5.40 -6.89
CA THR A 268 22.47 6.47 -5.87
C THR A 268 22.18 7.84 -6.48
N GLY A 269 21.96 8.87 -5.66
CA GLY A 269 21.77 10.25 -6.14
C GLY A 269 22.97 10.88 -6.86
N ALA A 270 24.13 10.21 -6.89
CA ALA A 270 25.26 10.57 -7.74
C ALA A 270 25.17 9.99 -9.17
N ASP A 271 24.31 8.98 -9.38
CA ASP A 271 24.00 8.40 -10.68
C ASP A 271 22.84 9.19 -11.32
N SER A 272 22.91 9.51 -12.62
CA SER A 272 21.83 10.29 -13.25
C SER A 272 20.49 9.56 -13.35
N ALA A 273 19.44 10.35 -13.51
CA ALA A 273 18.20 9.88 -14.12
C ALA A 273 18.47 9.15 -15.45
N ILE A 274 17.62 8.17 -15.74
CA ILE A 274 17.62 7.32 -16.94
C ILE A 274 16.44 7.74 -17.82
N ALA A 275 16.56 7.64 -19.15
CA ALA A 275 15.45 7.94 -20.05
C ALA A 275 14.28 6.96 -19.86
N ALA A 276 13.05 7.37 -20.18
CA ALA A 276 11.87 6.51 -20.04
C ALA A 276 12.00 5.20 -20.84
N GLU A 277 12.57 5.29 -22.04
CA GLU A 277 12.82 4.18 -22.96
C GLU A 277 13.77 3.13 -22.36
N ASP A 278 14.92 3.59 -21.84
CA ASP A 278 15.91 2.76 -21.16
C ASP A 278 15.35 2.16 -19.87
N ALA A 279 14.61 2.94 -19.08
CA ALA A 279 13.97 2.48 -17.85
C ALA A 279 12.92 1.38 -18.14
N LEU A 280 12.16 1.52 -19.23
CA LEU A 280 11.21 0.52 -19.70
C LEU A 280 11.94 -0.74 -20.20
N LYS A 281 13.09 -0.58 -20.87
CA LYS A 281 13.94 -1.71 -21.27
C LYS A 281 14.50 -2.45 -20.04
N MET A 282 15.00 -1.74 -19.04
CA MET A 282 15.50 -2.33 -17.78
C MET A 282 14.43 -3.19 -17.10
N LEU A 283 13.18 -2.73 -17.06
CA LEU A 283 12.06 -3.52 -16.53
C LEU A 283 11.73 -4.75 -17.39
N LYS A 284 11.74 -4.63 -18.73
CA LYS A 284 11.51 -5.76 -19.64
C LYS A 284 12.59 -6.83 -19.49
N ASP A 285 13.86 -6.43 -19.58
CA ASP A 285 15.02 -7.31 -19.39
C ASP A 285 14.98 -7.97 -17.99
N GLY A 286 14.59 -7.21 -16.96
CA GLY A 286 14.50 -7.67 -15.57
C GLY A 286 13.40 -8.70 -15.36
N ASN A 287 12.20 -8.44 -15.89
CA ASN A 287 11.10 -9.38 -15.79
C ASN A 287 11.34 -10.67 -16.60
N GLU A 288 11.99 -10.60 -17.77
CA GLU A 288 12.38 -11.81 -18.50
C GLU A 288 13.29 -12.70 -17.66
N ARG A 289 14.31 -12.12 -16.99
CA ARG A 289 15.19 -12.85 -16.08
C ARG A 289 14.46 -13.43 -14.88
N PHE A 290 13.50 -12.71 -14.30
CA PHE A 290 12.65 -13.25 -13.24
C PHE A 290 11.78 -14.42 -13.72
N ALA A 291 11.10 -14.27 -14.86
CA ALA A 291 10.18 -15.27 -15.40
C ALA A 291 10.87 -16.62 -15.69
N VAL A 292 12.07 -16.58 -16.28
CA VAL A 292 12.88 -17.78 -16.57
C VAL A 292 13.71 -18.29 -15.38
N GLY A 293 13.56 -17.70 -14.19
CA GLY A 293 14.26 -18.14 -12.99
C GLY A 293 15.76 -17.81 -12.93
N ALA A 294 16.24 -16.87 -13.77
CA ALA A 294 17.63 -16.43 -13.86
C ALA A 294 17.91 -14.98 -13.39
N PRO A 295 17.38 -14.50 -12.23
CA PRO A 295 17.62 -13.14 -11.76
C PRO A 295 19.11 -12.87 -11.47
N LEU A 296 19.60 -11.69 -11.84
CA LEU A 296 20.96 -11.19 -11.61
C LEU A 296 21.07 -10.38 -10.31
N ALA A 297 19.95 -9.96 -9.72
CA ALA A 297 19.90 -9.29 -8.44
C ALA A 297 20.59 -10.12 -7.35
N LYS A 298 21.42 -9.43 -6.57
CA LYS A 298 22.22 -9.97 -5.48
C LYS A 298 21.61 -9.54 -4.14
N HIS A 299 21.85 -10.30 -3.08
CA HIS A 299 21.45 -9.87 -1.74
C HIS A 299 22.10 -8.53 -1.38
N ALA A 300 21.32 -7.62 -0.78
CA ALA A 300 21.76 -6.27 -0.45
C ALA A 300 22.86 -6.29 0.63
N THR A 301 24.07 -5.88 0.26
CA THR A 301 25.22 -5.83 1.17
C THR A 301 25.22 -4.57 2.05
N SER A 302 26.02 -4.55 3.13
CA SER A 302 26.20 -3.34 3.93
C SER A 302 26.74 -2.18 3.08
N LYS A 303 27.75 -2.43 2.23
CA LYS A 303 28.34 -1.41 1.33
C LYS A 303 27.31 -0.76 0.39
N MET A 304 26.33 -1.53 -0.06
CA MET A 304 25.21 -1.01 -0.86
C MET A 304 24.29 -0.11 -0.02
N ARG A 305 23.99 -0.51 1.22
CA ARG A 305 23.23 0.30 2.19
C ARG A 305 23.98 1.60 2.55
N GLU A 306 25.25 1.49 2.94
CA GLU A 306 26.17 2.60 3.21
C GLU A 306 26.18 3.62 2.05
N ALA A 307 26.29 3.15 0.80
CA ALA A 307 26.27 4.02 -0.37
C ALA A 307 24.93 4.76 -0.55
N LEU A 308 23.79 4.07 -0.37
CA LEU A 308 22.43 4.64 -0.46
C LEU A 308 22.07 5.57 0.72
N VAL A 309 22.77 5.44 1.85
CA VAL A 309 22.67 6.29 3.05
C VAL A 309 23.50 7.57 2.93
N SER A 310 24.63 7.51 2.22
CA SER A 310 25.55 8.64 2.01
C SER A 310 25.24 9.46 0.76
N HIS A 311 24.81 8.82 -0.33
CA HIS A 311 24.61 9.45 -1.65
C HIS A 311 23.13 9.51 -2.07
N GLY A 312 22.20 9.08 -1.22
CA GLY A 312 20.77 9.03 -1.54
C GLY A 312 20.40 7.95 -2.57
N GLN A 313 19.20 8.08 -3.16
CA GLN A 313 18.64 7.13 -4.13
C GLN A 313 18.37 7.81 -5.47
N ALA A 314 18.46 7.07 -6.58
CA ALA A 314 18.07 7.55 -7.91
C ALA A 314 17.26 6.48 -8.67
N PRO A 315 16.01 6.18 -8.24
CA PRO A 315 15.15 5.24 -8.94
C PRO A 315 14.94 5.65 -10.39
N HIS A 316 15.02 4.69 -11.32
CA HIS A 316 14.78 4.95 -12.74
C HIS A 316 13.28 4.97 -13.07
N THR A 317 12.49 4.15 -12.34
CA THR A 317 11.04 4.03 -12.52
C THR A 317 10.32 4.15 -11.18
N ALA A 318 9.19 4.88 -11.18
CA ALA A 318 8.14 4.69 -10.18
C ALA A 318 7.22 3.54 -10.61
N VAL A 319 7.02 2.53 -9.78
CA VAL A 319 6.07 1.44 -10.06
C VAL A 319 4.90 1.53 -9.10
N PHE A 320 3.69 1.67 -9.64
CA PHE A 320 2.45 1.58 -8.89
C PHE A 320 1.82 0.20 -9.12
N GLY A 321 2.04 -0.71 -8.16
CA GLY A 321 1.58 -2.10 -8.22
C GLY A 321 0.52 -2.44 -7.18
N CYS A 322 0.00 -3.67 -7.24
CA CYS A 322 -0.94 -4.17 -6.24
C CYS A 322 -0.21 -4.59 -4.93
N ALA A 323 -0.85 -4.39 -3.78
CA ALA A 323 -0.39 -4.85 -2.46
C ALA A 323 -0.47 -6.37 -2.24
N ASP A 324 -1.05 -7.12 -3.19
CA ASP A 324 -1.14 -8.59 -3.22
C ASP A 324 0.24 -9.24 -2.95
N SER A 325 0.30 -10.18 -2.01
CA SER A 325 1.56 -10.77 -1.52
C SER A 325 2.22 -11.75 -2.50
N ARG A 326 1.62 -11.94 -3.69
CA ARG A 326 2.15 -12.70 -4.83
C ARG A 326 2.88 -11.81 -5.84
N VAL A 327 2.88 -10.48 -5.64
CA VAL A 327 3.48 -9.47 -6.55
C VAL A 327 4.63 -8.70 -5.88
N PRO A 328 5.76 -9.34 -5.52
CA PRO A 328 6.93 -8.66 -4.95
C PRO A 328 7.64 -7.85 -6.05
N VAL A 329 7.22 -6.59 -6.25
CA VAL A 329 7.59 -5.73 -7.39
C VAL A 329 9.10 -5.69 -7.66
N ASP A 330 9.91 -5.45 -6.62
CA ASP A 330 11.37 -5.38 -6.72
C ASP A 330 11.97 -6.70 -7.29
N THR A 331 11.42 -7.85 -6.87
CA THR A 331 11.83 -9.18 -7.35
C THR A 331 11.31 -9.47 -8.77
N VAL A 332 10.07 -9.08 -9.08
CA VAL A 332 9.41 -9.30 -10.40
C VAL A 332 10.16 -8.61 -11.54
N PHE A 333 10.92 -7.55 -11.26
CA PHE A 333 11.76 -6.82 -12.22
C PHE A 333 13.27 -7.01 -12.01
N ASP A 334 13.70 -7.97 -11.18
CA ASP A 334 15.12 -8.24 -10.89
C ASP A 334 15.91 -6.97 -10.48
N ALA A 335 15.28 -6.13 -9.65
CA ALA A 335 15.78 -4.83 -9.24
C ALA A 335 16.67 -4.89 -7.99
N MET A 336 17.64 -3.98 -7.90
CA MET A 336 18.43 -3.75 -6.69
C MET A 336 17.84 -2.58 -5.86
N PRO A 337 18.14 -2.49 -4.55
CA PRO A 337 17.80 -1.30 -3.77
C PRO A 337 18.37 -0.04 -4.43
N GLY A 338 17.57 1.01 -4.54
CA GLY A 338 17.89 2.21 -5.33
C GLY A 338 17.38 2.22 -6.78
N ASP A 339 16.99 1.07 -7.36
CA ASP A 339 16.56 0.99 -8.77
C ASP A 339 15.08 1.43 -8.96
N LEU A 340 14.16 1.06 -8.06
CA LEU A 340 12.70 1.30 -8.18
C LEU A 340 12.09 2.04 -6.98
N PHE A 341 11.21 3.00 -7.24
CA PHE A 341 10.36 3.62 -6.22
C PHE A 341 8.96 2.99 -6.28
N VAL A 342 8.55 2.28 -5.22
CA VAL A 342 7.42 1.34 -5.32
C VAL A 342 6.25 1.80 -4.47
N LEU A 343 5.11 2.05 -5.11
CA LEU A 343 3.82 2.37 -4.48
C LEU A 343 2.90 1.16 -4.57
N ARG A 344 2.21 0.80 -3.47
CA ARG A 344 1.30 -0.36 -3.45
C ARG A 344 0.05 -0.14 -2.60
N ASN A 345 -1.11 -0.35 -3.20
CA ASN A 345 -2.43 -0.49 -2.56
C ASN A 345 -3.18 -1.72 -3.15
N ALA A 346 -4.28 -2.15 -2.52
CA ALA A 346 -5.04 -3.31 -2.94
C ALA A 346 -5.82 -3.04 -4.24
N GLY A 347 -5.34 -3.59 -5.35
CA GLY A 347 -5.91 -3.39 -6.68
C GLY A 347 -5.27 -2.27 -7.50
N ASN A 348 -4.11 -1.72 -7.10
CA ASN A 348 -3.38 -0.67 -7.82
C ASN A 348 -4.29 0.50 -8.28
N THR A 349 -5.20 0.92 -7.40
CA THR A 349 -6.31 1.83 -7.66
C THR A 349 -5.88 3.27 -7.64
N CYS A 350 -6.64 4.15 -8.30
CA CYS A 350 -6.84 5.51 -7.79
C CYS A 350 -8.31 5.75 -7.45
N THR A 351 -8.63 5.88 -6.16
CA THR A 351 -9.91 6.42 -5.70
C THR A 351 -9.87 7.94 -5.54
N HIS A 352 -11.02 8.56 -5.29
CA HIS A 352 -11.10 10.00 -5.00
C HIS A 352 -10.31 10.44 -3.75
N ALA A 353 -9.87 9.52 -2.89
CA ALA A 353 -9.21 9.76 -1.61
C ALA A 353 -7.69 9.42 -1.61
N GLU A 354 -6.98 9.81 -2.67
CA GLU A 354 -5.62 9.34 -2.95
C GLU A 354 -4.52 10.41 -3.05
N GLY A 355 -4.68 11.55 -2.35
CA GLY A 355 -3.62 12.55 -2.22
C GLY A 355 -2.24 11.97 -1.86
N SER A 356 -2.18 10.97 -0.96
CA SER A 356 -0.92 10.31 -0.61
C SER A 356 -0.29 9.46 -1.73
N MET A 357 -1.07 8.86 -2.64
CA MET A 357 -0.54 8.04 -3.74
C MET A 357 -0.11 8.93 -4.91
N VAL A 358 -0.95 9.90 -5.28
CA VAL A 358 -0.64 10.90 -6.32
C VAL A 358 0.56 11.75 -5.89
N GLY A 359 0.58 12.25 -4.65
CA GLY A 359 1.71 13.01 -4.08
C GLY A 359 3.00 12.20 -3.96
N SER A 360 2.92 10.88 -3.80
CA SER A 360 4.08 9.99 -3.85
C SER A 360 4.66 9.84 -5.27
N LEU A 361 3.82 9.79 -6.29
CA LEU A 361 4.27 9.81 -7.70
C LEU A 361 4.84 11.18 -8.08
N GLU A 362 4.22 12.27 -7.63
CA GLU A 362 4.74 13.64 -7.79
C GLU A 362 6.09 13.84 -7.07
N PHE A 363 6.28 13.28 -5.87
CA PHE A 363 7.59 13.24 -5.21
C PHE A 363 8.63 12.52 -6.07
N CYS A 364 8.27 11.38 -6.65
CA CYS A 364 9.21 10.58 -7.45
C CYS A 364 9.57 11.26 -8.79
N ALA A 365 8.57 11.74 -9.53
CA ALA A 365 8.74 12.42 -10.81
C ALA A 365 9.28 13.85 -10.69
N GLY A 366 9.06 14.52 -9.55
CA GLY A 366 9.42 15.92 -9.30
C GLY A 366 10.70 16.12 -8.49
N LYS A 367 10.94 15.31 -7.45
CA LYS A 367 12.10 15.44 -6.54
C LYS A 367 13.17 14.36 -6.74
N LEU A 368 12.78 13.09 -6.99
CA LEU A 368 13.76 12.01 -7.29
C LEU A 368 14.13 11.93 -8.78
N GLY A 369 13.32 12.51 -9.66
CA GLY A 369 13.61 12.64 -11.09
C GLY A 369 13.41 11.37 -11.93
N SER A 370 12.67 10.37 -11.45
CA SER A 370 12.31 9.19 -12.25
C SER A 370 11.54 9.60 -13.51
N LYS A 371 11.89 8.99 -14.64
CA LYS A 371 11.36 9.36 -15.97
C LYS A 371 10.31 8.40 -16.51
N LEU A 372 10.10 7.28 -15.83
CA LEU A 372 9.03 6.34 -16.13
C LEU A 372 8.12 6.18 -14.90
N ILE A 373 6.82 6.11 -15.16
CA ILE A 373 5.79 5.59 -14.24
C ILE A 373 5.19 4.33 -14.88
N LEU A 374 5.27 3.19 -14.20
CA LEU A 374 4.59 1.95 -14.61
C LEU A 374 3.42 1.67 -13.65
N VAL A 375 2.20 1.66 -14.17
CA VAL A 375 1.03 1.13 -13.47
C VAL A 375 0.93 -0.38 -13.76
N LEU A 376 1.04 -1.20 -12.72
CA LEU A 376 1.15 -2.65 -12.82
C LEU A 376 -0.05 -3.37 -12.17
N GLY A 377 -1.00 -3.78 -13.01
CA GLY A 377 -2.02 -4.77 -12.65
C GLY A 377 -1.44 -6.18 -12.56
N HIS A 378 -2.26 -7.15 -12.14
CA HIS A 378 -1.87 -8.55 -12.19
C HIS A 378 -3.06 -9.49 -12.40
N THR A 379 -2.82 -10.67 -12.98
CA THR A 379 -3.86 -11.70 -13.15
C THR A 379 -4.39 -12.17 -11.79
N GLN A 380 -5.66 -12.60 -11.76
CA GLN A 380 -6.35 -13.07 -10.55
C GLN A 380 -6.28 -12.10 -9.34
N CYS A 381 -6.46 -10.79 -9.60
CA CYS A 381 -6.44 -9.77 -8.55
C CYS A 381 -7.64 -9.88 -7.61
N GLY A 382 -7.38 -10.23 -6.33
CA GLY A 382 -8.44 -10.45 -5.33
C GLY A 382 -9.27 -9.21 -5.00
N ALA A 383 -8.72 -8.00 -5.16
CA ALA A 383 -9.46 -6.74 -5.01
C ALA A 383 -10.45 -6.52 -6.17
N ILE A 384 -10.00 -6.73 -7.42
CA ILE A 384 -10.83 -6.63 -8.63
C ILE A 384 -11.94 -7.70 -8.63
N ALA A 385 -11.62 -8.94 -8.27
CA ALA A 385 -12.61 -10.00 -8.13
C ALA A 385 -13.65 -9.68 -7.04
N GLY A 386 -13.20 -9.17 -5.88
CA GLY A 386 -14.08 -8.69 -4.82
C GLY A 386 -15.04 -7.58 -5.27
N ALA A 387 -14.53 -6.58 -6.00
CA ALA A 387 -15.33 -5.48 -6.52
C ALA A 387 -16.31 -5.94 -7.62
N THR A 388 -15.87 -6.84 -8.53
CA THR A 388 -16.72 -7.44 -9.57
C THR A 388 -17.88 -8.20 -8.94
N LYS A 389 -17.61 -9.00 -7.90
CA LYS A 389 -18.65 -9.72 -7.16
C LYS A 389 -19.64 -8.79 -6.46
N THR A 390 -19.15 -7.72 -5.83
CA THR A 390 -19.99 -6.68 -5.20
C THR A 390 -20.85 -5.94 -6.23
N TYR A 391 -20.29 -5.65 -7.40
CA TYR A 391 -21.01 -5.02 -8.52
C TYR A 391 -22.13 -5.92 -9.05
N LEU A 392 -21.82 -7.17 -9.41
CA LEU A 392 -22.81 -8.10 -9.98
C LEU A 392 -23.96 -8.37 -8.98
N GLY A 393 -23.62 -8.64 -7.71
CA GLY A 393 -24.62 -8.81 -6.64
C GLY A 393 -25.47 -7.57 -6.33
N SER A 394 -25.15 -6.40 -6.89
CA SER A 394 -25.99 -5.19 -6.81
C SER A 394 -27.00 -5.06 -7.97
N LYS A 395 -26.79 -5.77 -9.09
CA LYS A 395 -27.69 -5.75 -10.27
C LYS A 395 -28.90 -6.68 -10.14
N ASP A 396 -28.81 -7.76 -9.37
CA ASP A 396 -29.86 -8.79 -9.23
C ASP A 396 -31.10 -8.36 -8.40
N GLY A 397 -31.11 -7.14 -7.89
CA GLY A 397 -32.21 -6.58 -7.10
C GLY A 397 -32.36 -7.21 -5.69
N PRO A 398 -33.37 -6.78 -4.90
CA PRO A 398 -33.57 -7.23 -3.52
C PRO A 398 -34.25 -8.61 -3.44
N THR A 399 -33.80 -9.56 -4.25
CA THR A 399 -34.42 -10.89 -4.47
C THR A 399 -33.56 -12.07 -4.00
N SER A 400 -32.58 -11.82 -3.12
CA SER A 400 -31.94 -12.85 -2.29
C SER A 400 -31.76 -12.37 -0.85
N LYS A 401 -31.82 -13.29 0.12
CA LYS A 401 -31.67 -12.96 1.55
C LYS A 401 -30.19 -12.87 1.92
N ASN A 402 -29.84 -11.79 2.63
CA ASN A 402 -28.52 -11.55 3.24
C ASN A 402 -27.35 -11.44 2.24
N VAL A 403 -27.35 -10.37 1.43
CA VAL A 403 -26.11 -9.81 0.88
C VAL A 403 -25.70 -8.60 1.75
N GLY A 404 -25.31 -8.89 2.99
CA GLY A 404 -24.64 -7.90 3.83
C GLY A 404 -23.21 -7.63 3.35
N CYS A 405 -22.62 -6.55 3.86
CA CYS A 405 -21.23 -6.13 3.60
C CYS A 405 -20.23 -7.30 3.71
N ALA A 406 -19.09 -7.17 3.05
CA ALA A 406 -17.95 -8.08 3.11
C ALA A 406 -17.52 -8.50 4.55
N LEU A 407 -17.90 -7.73 5.57
CA LEU A 407 -17.70 -7.99 7.01
C LEU A 407 -18.77 -8.89 7.68
N GLU A 408 -19.94 -9.11 7.08
CA GLU A 408 -21.05 -9.85 7.72
C GLU A 408 -20.72 -11.34 7.91
N GLY A 409 -19.92 -11.92 7.01
CA GLY A 409 -19.33 -13.26 7.20
C GLY A 409 -18.48 -13.39 8.48
N LEU A 410 -17.89 -12.29 8.97
CA LEU A 410 -17.16 -12.27 10.24
C LEU A 410 -18.12 -12.33 11.44
N LEU A 411 -19.29 -11.69 11.34
CA LEU A 411 -20.34 -11.72 12.37
C LEU A 411 -21.09 -13.07 12.39
N ILE A 412 -21.22 -13.74 11.24
CA ILE A 412 -21.72 -15.12 11.15
C ILE A 412 -20.75 -16.11 11.84
N GLY A 413 -19.47 -15.78 11.97
CA GLY A 413 -18.53 -16.53 12.82
C GLY A 413 -18.98 -16.59 14.29
N LEU A 414 -19.53 -15.50 14.84
CA LEU A 414 -20.07 -15.46 16.20
C LEU A 414 -21.41 -16.18 16.34
N SER A 415 -22.25 -16.21 15.28
CA SER A 415 -23.53 -16.93 15.34
C SER A 415 -23.37 -18.45 15.36
N ARG A 416 -22.28 -19.00 14.80
CA ARG A 416 -21.93 -20.43 14.95
C ARG A 416 -21.58 -20.82 16.39
N VAL A 417 -20.88 -19.95 17.13
CA VAL A 417 -20.62 -20.15 18.57
C VAL A 417 -21.94 -20.12 19.35
N ALA A 418 -22.84 -19.18 19.03
CA ALA A 418 -24.18 -19.13 19.64
C ALA A 418 -25.06 -20.36 19.30
N GLN A 419 -24.94 -20.91 18.08
CA GLN A 419 -25.65 -22.14 17.69
C GLN A 419 -25.21 -23.37 18.50
N GLN A 420 -23.95 -23.47 18.89
CA GLN A 420 -23.49 -24.56 19.77
C GLN A 420 -24.01 -24.45 21.21
N VAL A 421 -24.46 -23.27 21.64
CA VAL A 421 -25.09 -23.06 22.97
C VAL A 421 -26.60 -23.36 22.97
N MET A 422 -27.27 -23.38 21.81
CA MET A 422 -28.71 -23.71 21.71
C MET A 422 -29.07 -25.17 22.06
N VAL A 423 -28.08 -26.05 22.27
CA VAL A 423 -28.29 -27.45 22.63
C VAL A 423 -28.71 -27.64 24.11
N LEU A 424 -28.45 -26.66 24.99
CA LEU A 424 -28.78 -26.71 26.43
C LEU A 424 -29.96 -25.80 26.78
N GLY A 425 -31.14 -26.17 26.28
CA GLY A 425 -32.33 -25.32 26.24
C GLY A 425 -32.89 -24.86 27.59
N HIS A 426 -32.85 -23.55 27.84
CA HIS A 426 -33.64 -22.85 28.86
C HIS A 426 -34.25 -21.57 28.26
N THR A 427 -35.42 -21.69 27.64
CA THR A 427 -36.06 -20.66 26.79
C THR A 427 -36.63 -19.43 27.53
N ALA A 428 -36.42 -19.33 28.85
CA ALA A 428 -37.04 -18.32 29.71
C ALA A 428 -36.06 -17.31 30.36
N CYS A 429 -34.77 -17.34 30.04
CA CYS A 429 -33.80 -16.43 30.65
C CYS A 429 -34.02 -14.95 30.23
N GLY A 430 -34.07 -14.05 31.21
CA GLY A 430 -34.23 -12.60 30.98
C GLY A 430 -33.14 -11.98 30.09
N ALA A 431 -31.92 -12.52 30.12
CA ALA A 431 -30.82 -12.10 29.25
C ALA A 431 -31.14 -12.30 27.76
N ILE A 432 -31.85 -13.37 27.39
CA ILE A 432 -32.26 -13.63 25.99
C ILE A 432 -33.32 -12.63 25.55
N LYS A 433 -34.27 -12.27 26.42
CA LYS A 433 -35.23 -11.18 26.14
C LYS A 433 -34.53 -9.83 26.03
N GLY A 434 -33.51 -9.56 26.86
CA GLY A 434 -32.67 -8.36 26.77
C GLY A 434 -31.90 -8.27 25.45
N ALA A 435 -31.15 -9.32 25.09
CA ALA A 435 -30.40 -9.40 23.84
C ALA A 435 -31.32 -9.31 22.62
N THR A 436 -32.45 -10.03 22.62
CA THR A 436 -33.44 -9.98 21.53
C THR A 436 -34.07 -8.58 21.42
N LYS A 437 -34.37 -7.92 22.54
CA LYS A 437 -34.92 -6.55 22.51
C LYS A 437 -33.88 -5.54 21.98
N THR A 438 -32.61 -5.68 22.36
CA THR A 438 -31.49 -4.87 21.84
C THR A 438 -31.30 -5.10 20.33
N PHE A 439 -31.35 -6.37 19.89
CA PHE A 439 -31.25 -6.75 18.48
C PHE A 439 -32.42 -6.20 17.64
N LEU A 440 -33.65 -6.25 18.17
CA LEU A 440 -34.83 -5.67 17.50
C LEU A 440 -34.82 -4.12 17.52
N GLN A 441 -34.33 -3.49 18.59
CA GLN A 441 -34.19 -2.02 18.66
C GLN A 441 -33.06 -1.51 17.75
N SER A 442 -32.03 -2.33 17.47
CA SER A 442 -30.98 -1.96 16.52
C SER A 442 -31.49 -1.84 15.07
N LYS A 443 -32.57 -2.55 14.69
CA LYS A 443 -33.22 -2.41 13.37
C LYS A 443 -33.93 -1.08 13.15
N THR A 444 -34.18 -0.29 14.19
CA THR A 444 -34.86 1.02 14.09
C THR A 444 -33.90 2.20 14.05
N VAL A 445 -32.58 1.97 14.19
CA VAL A 445 -31.58 3.01 13.96
C VAL A 445 -31.43 3.22 12.45
N ARG A 446 -31.74 4.44 11.98
CA ARG A 446 -31.60 4.86 10.58
C ARG A 446 -30.21 4.52 10.03
N GLN A 447 -30.14 4.31 8.71
CA GLN A 447 -28.91 4.19 7.93
C GLN A 447 -27.95 5.36 8.22
N ALA A 448 -26.98 5.13 9.12
CA ALA A 448 -25.88 6.06 9.32
C ALA A 448 -24.84 5.79 8.21
N LYS A 449 -24.81 6.67 7.19
CA LYS A 449 -23.70 6.70 6.23
C LYS A 449 -22.40 7.04 6.98
N ALA A 450 -21.61 6.04 7.28
CA ALA A 450 -20.17 6.13 7.31
C ALA A 450 -19.68 5.13 6.25
N ALA A 451 -19.15 5.62 5.13
CA ALA A 451 -18.54 4.74 4.15
C ALA A 451 -17.30 4.12 4.81
N ARG A 452 -17.11 2.81 4.65
CA ARG A 452 -15.91 2.14 5.16
C ARG A 452 -14.82 2.29 4.11
N ALA A 453 -13.57 2.35 4.53
CA ALA A 453 -12.44 2.48 3.60
C ALA A 453 -12.41 1.32 2.59
N LEU A 454 -12.77 0.10 3.03
CA LEU A 454 -12.95 -1.04 2.14
C LEU A 454 -14.14 -0.87 1.18
N ASP A 455 -15.27 -0.32 1.62
CA ASP A 455 -16.45 -0.12 0.76
C ASP A 455 -16.15 0.97 -0.29
N ALA A 456 -15.45 2.05 0.08
CA ALA A 456 -15.00 3.11 -0.84
C ALA A 456 -13.97 2.59 -1.87
N LEU A 457 -13.01 1.77 -1.44
CA LEU A 457 -12.05 1.10 -2.32
C LEU A 457 -12.76 0.18 -3.34
N LEU A 458 -13.69 -0.65 -2.87
CA LEU A 458 -14.47 -1.55 -3.73
C LEU A 458 -15.43 -0.79 -4.65
N GLN A 459 -15.90 0.40 -4.25
CA GLN A 459 -16.72 1.28 -5.10
C GLN A 459 -15.88 1.97 -6.20
N GLY A 460 -14.64 2.39 -5.92
CA GLY A 460 -13.72 2.83 -6.98
C GLY A 460 -13.49 1.73 -8.02
N LEU A 461 -13.30 0.49 -7.54
CA LEU A 461 -13.14 -0.68 -8.41
C LEU A 461 -14.44 -1.18 -9.07
N SER A 462 -15.62 -0.78 -8.62
CA SER A 462 -16.88 -1.20 -9.26
C SER A 462 -17.13 -0.48 -10.58
N VAL A 463 -16.52 0.71 -10.79
CA VAL A 463 -16.55 1.44 -12.07
C VAL A 463 -15.92 0.62 -13.19
N VAL A 464 -14.73 0.07 -12.95
CA VAL A 464 -14.00 -0.75 -13.94
C VAL A 464 -14.62 -2.14 -14.11
N ALA A 465 -15.25 -2.69 -13.07
CA ALA A 465 -16.09 -3.89 -13.19
C ALA A 465 -17.35 -3.64 -14.03
N SER A 466 -17.99 -2.46 -13.90
CA SER A 466 -19.16 -2.08 -14.72
C SER A 466 -18.80 -1.98 -16.18
N LYS A 467 -17.76 -1.19 -16.49
CA LYS A 467 -17.23 -1.05 -17.86
C LYS A 467 -16.84 -2.40 -18.45
N SER A 468 -16.21 -3.28 -17.66
CA SER A 468 -15.86 -4.63 -18.09
C SER A 468 -17.09 -5.48 -18.44
N ALA A 469 -18.14 -5.44 -17.63
CA ALA A 469 -19.39 -6.17 -17.88
C ALA A 469 -20.18 -5.60 -19.07
N GLU A 470 -20.07 -4.30 -19.32
CA GLU A 470 -20.68 -3.61 -20.45
C GLU A 470 -19.95 -3.94 -21.77
N GLU A 471 -18.62 -3.94 -21.78
CA GLU A 471 -17.80 -4.25 -22.96
C GLU A 471 -17.79 -5.74 -23.34
N LEU A 472 -17.90 -6.65 -22.36
CA LEU A 472 -18.01 -8.11 -22.62
C LEU A 472 -19.44 -8.59 -22.86
N GLY A 473 -20.45 -7.81 -22.47
CA GLY A 473 -21.87 -8.13 -22.64
C GLY A 473 -22.44 -9.15 -21.64
N PRO A 474 -23.76 -9.42 -21.73
CA PRO A 474 -24.53 -10.09 -20.67
C PRO A 474 -24.27 -11.59 -20.52
N THR A 475 -23.48 -12.21 -21.39
CA THR A 475 -23.10 -13.63 -21.32
C THR A 475 -21.76 -13.87 -20.65
N ALA A 476 -21.05 -12.82 -20.22
CA ALA A 476 -19.75 -12.93 -19.56
C ALA A 476 -19.85 -13.44 -18.12
N THR A 477 -18.92 -14.30 -17.72
CA THR A 477 -18.82 -14.84 -16.35
C THR A 477 -18.19 -13.84 -15.36
N GLU A 478 -18.41 -14.02 -14.05
CA GLU A 478 -17.75 -13.23 -12.99
C GLU A 478 -16.22 -13.21 -13.17
N GLU A 479 -15.63 -14.33 -13.59
CA GLU A 479 -14.19 -14.48 -13.85
C GLU A 479 -13.73 -13.73 -15.10
N GLN A 480 -14.46 -13.82 -16.22
CA GLN A 480 -14.14 -13.06 -17.44
C GLN A 480 -14.22 -11.55 -17.19
N ILE A 481 -15.28 -11.11 -16.50
CA ILE A 481 -15.48 -9.70 -16.13
C ILE A 481 -14.35 -9.23 -15.21
N ALA A 482 -13.98 -10.02 -14.18
CA ALA A 482 -12.88 -9.66 -13.27
C ALA A 482 -11.51 -9.64 -13.98
N SER A 483 -11.22 -10.62 -14.85
CA SER A 483 -9.97 -10.69 -15.61
C SER A 483 -9.82 -9.50 -16.56
N HIS A 484 -10.86 -9.16 -17.32
CA HIS A 484 -10.87 -8.00 -18.19
C HIS A 484 -10.84 -6.67 -17.41
N ALA A 485 -11.49 -6.61 -16.24
CA ALA A 485 -11.45 -5.44 -15.36
C ALA A 485 -10.05 -5.13 -14.83
N VAL A 486 -9.14 -6.11 -14.69
CA VAL A 486 -7.71 -5.84 -14.39
C VAL A 486 -7.09 -4.94 -15.46
N LYS A 487 -7.32 -5.24 -16.74
CA LYS A 487 -6.76 -4.47 -17.87
C LYS A 487 -7.35 -3.07 -17.95
N LEU A 488 -8.67 -2.96 -17.79
CA LEU A 488 -9.35 -1.66 -17.72
C LEU A 488 -8.89 -0.82 -16.52
N ASN A 489 -8.62 -1.44 -15.37
CA ASN A 489 -8.16 -0.76 -14.16
C ASN A 489 -6.75 -0.16 -14.28
N VAL A 490 -5.85 -0.83 -15.02
CA VAL A 490 -4.52 -0.27 -15.32
C VAL A 490 -4.65 1.02 -16.13
N PHE A 491 -5.48 1.03 -17.18
CA PHE A 491 -5.72 2.25 -17.95
C PHE A 491 -6.49 3.31 -17.16
N HIS A 492 -7.50 2.93 -16.37
CA HIS A 492 -8.27 3.86 -15.53
C HIS A 492 -7.38 4.59 -14.50
N THR A 493 -6.41 3.88 -13.90
CA THR A 493 -5.45 4.49 -12.97
C THR A 493 -4.47 5.43 -13.69
N ILE A 494 -4.05 5.11 -14.93
CA ILE A 494 -3.26 6.03 -15.76
C ILE A 494 -4.07 7.28 -16.10
N ASP A 495 -5.33 7.12 -16.49
CA ASP A 495 -6.23 8.21 -16.86
C ASP A 495 -6.51 9.13 -15.66
N PHE A 496 -6.76 8.56 -14.48
CA PHE A 496 -6.91 9.30 -13.22
C PHE A 496 -5.67 10.15 -12.92
N LEU A 497 -4.47 9.59 -13.04
CA LEU A 497 -3.23 10.32 -12.79
C LEU A 497 -3.02 11.49 -13.77
N LEU A 498 -3.48 11.37 -15.01
CA LEU A 498 -3.44 12.44 -16.01
C LEU A 498 -4.55 13.47 -15.83
N GLU A 499 -5.73 13.09 -15.33
CA GLU A 499 -6.82 14.02 -15.03
C GLU A 499 -6.53 14.85 -13.77
N PHE A 500 -6.11 14.19 -12.69
CA PHE A 500 -6.05 14.77 -11.34
C PHE A 500 -4.66 15.18 -10.85
N SER A 501 -3.57 14.92 -11.59
CA SER A 501 -2.26 15.55 -11.33
C SER A 501 -1.82 16.41 -12.52
N PRO A 502 -1.92 17.75 -12.43
CA PRO A 502 -1.31 18.65 -13.40
C PRO A 502 0.21 18.48 -13.47
N MET A 503 0.88 18.11 -12.37
CA MET A 503 2.33 17.91 -12.38
C MET A 503 2.71 16.72 -13.27
N ILE A 504 2.04 15.57 -13.11
CA ILE A 504 2.27 14.38 -13.93
C ILE A 504 1.79 14.65 -15.36
N ARG A 505 0.58 15.21 -15.56
CA ARG A 505 0.06 15.56 -16.89
C ARG A 505 1.01 16.47 -17.66
N ASN A 506 1.53 17.54 -17.06
CA ASN A 506 2.44 18.47 -17.73
C ASN A 506 3.79 17.83 -18.02
N LYS A 507 4.31 16.97 -17.13
CA LYS A 507 5.52 16.17 -17.37
C LYS A 507 5.34 15.15 -18.49
N VAL A 508 4.17 14.55 -18.64
CA VAL A 508 3.85 13.63 -19.75
C VAL A 508 3.62 14.38 -21.07
N SER A 509 2.94 15.54 -21.02
CA SER A 509 2.69 16.39 -22.20
C SER A 509 3.98 16.99 -22.78
N SER A 510 4.95 17.32 -21.91
CA SER A 510 6.29 17.78 -22.30
C SER A 510 7.29 16.66 -22.64
N GLY A 511 6.93 15.39 -22.46
CA GLY A 511 7.84 14.24 -22.62
C GLY A 511 8.92 14.12 -21.53
N GLU A 512 8.83 14.89 -20.45
CA GLU A 512 9.77 14.83 -19.32
C GLU A 512 9.59 13.57 -18.46
N VAL A 513 8.41 12.93 -18.52
CA VAL A 513 8.08 11.63 -17.91
C VAL A 513 7.19 10.84 -18.86
N GLU A 514 7.38 9.53 -18.96
CA GLU A 514 6.41 8.65 -19.61
C GLU A 514 5.59 7.89 -18.57
N ILE A 515 4.30 7.66 -18.86
CA ILE A 515 3.45 6.73 -18.12
C ILE A 515 3.05 5.55 -19.00
N GLN A 516 3.15 4.35 -18.45
CA GLN A 516 2.99 3.05 -19.13
C GLN A 516 2.14 2.12 -18.26
N GLY A 517 1.37 1.24 -18.90
CA GLY A 517 0.61 0.17 -18.25
C GLY A 517 1.28 -1.19 -18.39
N GLY A 518 1.04 -2.08 -17.43
CA GLY A 518 1.43 -3.48 -17.50
C GLY A 518 0.50 -4.41 -16.71
N ILE A 519 0.47 -5.69 -17.07
CA ILE A 519 -0.17 -6.76 -16.30
C ILE A 519 0.86 -7.83 -16.00
N TYR A 520 1.16 -8.04 -14.72
CA TYR A 520 1.96 -9.17 -14.25
C TYR A 520 1.10 -10.44 -14.20
N ASP A 521 1.47 -11.46 -14.96
CA ASP A 521 0.84 -12.76 -14.86
C ASP A 521 1.45 -13.59 -13.72
N LEU A 522 0.60 -14.04 -12.80
CA LEU A 522 1.03 -14.75 -11.59
C LEU A 522 1.63 -16.12 -11.87
N GLU A 523 1.16 -16.84 -12.90
CA GLU A 523 1.53 -18.21 -13.21
C GLU A 523 2.89 -18.25 -13.93
N THR A 524 2.97 -17.61 -15.10
CA THR A 524 4.18 -17.53 -15.93
C THR A 524 5.25 -16.62 -15.33
N GLY A 525 4.86 -15.67 -14.47
CA GLY A 525 5.75 -14.64 -13.93
C GLY A 525 6.14 -13.55 -14.95
N ARG A 526 5.49 -13.48 -16.12
CA ARG A 526 5.78 -12.49 -17.16
C ARG A 526 4.91 -11.23 -17.02
N VAL A 527 5.36 -10.10 -17.54
CA VAL A 527 4.58 -8.85 -17.63
C VAL A 527 4.17 -8.59 -19.08
N GLU A 528 2.86 -8.55 -19.35
CA GLU A 528 2.31 -7.94 -20.57
C GLU A 528 2.43 -6.42 -20.42
N PHE A 529 3.36 -5.78 -21.15
CA PHE A 529 3.45 -4.32 -21.18
C PHE A 529 2.40 -3.77 -22.15
N LEU A 530 1.36 -3.12 -21.61
CA LEU A 530 0.16 -2.70 -22.33
C LEU A 530 0.38 -1.50 -23.25
N GLY A 531 1.41 -0.70 -22.99
CA GLY A 531 1.59 0.62 -23.63
C GLY A 531 0.99 1.77 -22.79
N ARG A 532 0.87 2.92 -23.45
CA ARG A 532 0.20 4.13 -22.95
C ARG A 532 -1.33 3.90 -22.86
N SER A 533 -2.04 4.68 -22.06
CA SER A 533 -3.51 4.59 -22.06
C SER A 533 -4.10 5.07 -23.40
N PRO A 534 -5.14 4.41 -23.95
CA PRO A 534 -5.85 4.90 -25.14
C PRO A 534 -6.36 6.34 -25.02
N ALA A 535 -6.73 6.79 -23.81
CA ALA A 535 -7.23 8.15 -23.58
C ALA A 535 -6.10 9.19 -23.34
N GLN A 536 -4.86 8.75 -23.11
CA GLN A 536 -3.73 9.62 -22.73
C GLN A 536 -3.51 10.78 -23.71
N ALA A 537 -3.65 10.54 -25.02
CA ALA A 537 -3.46 11.56 -26.04
C ALA A 537 -4.48 12.73 -25.96
N ALA A 538 -5.70 12.47 -25.48
CA ALA A 538 -6.69 13.50 -25.22
C ALA A 538 -6.44 14.17 -23.85
N LEU A 539 -6.13 13.38 -22.82
CA LEU A 539 -5.93 13.89 -21.47
C LEU A 539 -4.73 14.83 -21.35
N VAL A 540 -3.63 14.61 -22.08
CA VAL A 540 -2.46 15.52 -22.05
C VAL A 540 -2.66 16.86 -22.78
N GLN A 541 -3.76 17.02 -23.52
CA GLN A 541 -4.14 18.25 -24.20
C GLN A 541 -5.20 19.07 -23.41
N ARG A 542 -5.68 18.56 -22.27
CA ARG A 542 -6.65 19.25 -21.41
C ARG A 542 -6.01 20.40 -20.64
N SER A 543 -6.50 21.61 -20.90
CA SER A 543 -6.13 22.84 -20.19
C SER A 543 -6.88 23.03 -18.86
N ASP A 544 -7.93 22.26 -18.60
CA ASP A 544 -8.75 22.37 -17.40
C ASP A 544 -8.11 21.64 -16.21
N PHE A 545 -8.14 22.28 -15.04
CA PHE A 545 -7.64 21.72 -13.78
C PHE A 545 -8.80 21.13 -12.99
N THR A 546 -8.64 19.88 -12.56
CA THR A 546 -9.50 19.24 -11.58
C THR A 546 -8.61 18.64 -10.50
N MET A 547 -8.84 18.99 -9.24
CA MET A 547 -8.14 18.36 -8.13
C MET A 547 -8.63 16.92 -7.91
N PRO A 548 -7.79 16.00 -7.41
CA PRO A 548 -8.29 14.74 -6.86
C PRO A 548 -9.34 15.11 -5.80
N PRO A 549 -10.56 14.55 -5.77
CA PRO A 549 -11.63 15.19 -5.00
C PRO A 549 -11.39 15.31 -3.48
N SER A 550 -10.56 14.47 -2.86
CA SER A 550 -10.15 14.67 -1.46
C SER A 550 -9.14 15.80 -1.21
N LEU A 551 -8.68 16.45 -2.28
CA LEU A 551 -7.97 17.73 -2.28
C LEU A 551 -8.83 18.82 -2.95
N SER A 552 -10.16 18.69 -2.89
CA SER A 552 -11.12 19.70 -3.37
C SER A 552 -12.12 20.17 -2.31
N GLU A 553 -12.12 19.56 -1.13
CA GLU A 553 -12.92 19.94 0.06
C GLU A 553 -12.02 20.30 1.26
#